data_AF-A0AAW8KR45-F1
#
_entry.id   AF-A0AAW8KR45-F1
#
_cell.length_a   1.000
_cell.length_b   1.000
_cell.length_c   1.000
_cell.angle_alpha   90.00
_cell.angle_beta   90.00
_cell.angle_gamma   90.00
#
_symmetry.space_group_name_H-M   'P 1'
#
loop_
_entity.id
_entity.type
_entity.pdbx_description
1 polymer ?
#
loop_
_entity_poly.entity_id
_entity_poly.type
_entity_poly.pdbx_seq_one_letter_code
_entity_poly.pdbx_strand_id
1 'polypeptide(L)'
;MTDDINNPLFQQQREKSGSQTFNKYRYQYHWALLHALEKYSLNLDHAVFVELHEDVISVDSISKKPLEFDYFQIKCLTEKKLSIHKIAVAKTNGETIFGKILSNYKNNSLRPNIKSLNLVSQFGFSLNLVDPKKKLDKIKINDLIASEKEILENCIKDLNLDSSPSDISFITPALQENNQDSQVIGEISTTINKLYPNKNF
;
A
#
# COMPACT_ATOMS: atom_id res chain seq x y z
N MET A 1 32.03 -17.89 2.53
CA MET A 1 31.06 -17.96 3.64
C MET A 1 29.96 -16.99 3.32
N THR A 2 29.00 -17.43 2.52
CA THR A 2 27.76 -16.71 2.24
C THR A 2 26.74 -17.30 3.20
N ASP A 3 26.68 -16.76 4.41
CA ASP A 3 25.50 -17.00 5.23
C ASP A 3 24.34 -16.40 4.45
N ASP A 4 23.46 -17.28 3.99
CA ASP A 4 22.15 -16.95 3.46
C ASP A 4 21.50 -15.98 4.44
N ILE A 5 21.41 -14.71 4.04
CA ILE A 5 20.50 -13.78 4.66
C ILE A 5 19.11 -14.33 4.33
N ASN A 6 18.62 -15.23 5.17
CA ASN A 6 17.23 -15.67 5.22
C ASN A 6 16.37 -14.52 5.74
N ASN A 7 16.45 -13.36 5.09
CA ASN A 7 15.46 -12.31 5.25
C ASN A 7 14.32 -12.66 4.29
N PRO A 8 13.16 -13.12 4.80
CA PRO A 8 12.02 -13.48 3.95
C PRO A 8 11.49 -12.30 3.12
N LEU A 9 11.97 -11.09 3.42
CA LEU A 9 11.61 -9.83 2.78
C LEU A 9 12.64 -9.37 1.72
N PHE A 10 13.81 -10.02 1.63
CA PHE A 10 14.85 -9.60 0.68
C PHE A 10 14.64 -10.22 -0.70
N GLN A 11 14.36 -9.39 -1.72
CA GLN A 11 14.36 -9.77 -3.14
C GLN A 11 15.47 -9.04 -3.92
N GLN A 12 16.10 -9.74 -4.87
CA GLN A 12 17.27 -9.26 -5.61
C GLN A 12 16.92 -8.17 -6.64
N GLN A 13 17.79 -7.17 -6.75
CA GLN A 13 17.57 -5.90 -7.47
C GLN A 13 17.62 -6.03 -9.01
N ARG A 14 16.77 -5.28 -9.72
CA ARG A 14 17.04 -4.79 -11.09
C ARG A 14 16.51 -3.36 -11.22
N GLU A 15 17.29 -2.33 -10.86
CA GLU A 15 17.02 -0.99 -11.40
C GLU A 15 18.22 -0.04 -11.30
N LYS A 16 18.48 0.66 -12.41
CA LYS A 16 19.34 1.85 -12.53
C LYS A 16 18.37 3.02 -12.69
N SER A 17 18.46 4.12 -11.92
CA SER A 17 18.14 5.52 -12.32
C SER A 17 17.81 6.50 -11.17
N GLY A 18 18.39 7.72 -11.23
CA GLY A 18 17.73 9.05 -11.19
C GLY A 18 17.02 9.63 -9.94
N SER A 19 16.75 10.95 -9.97
CA SER A 19 16.05 11.75 -8.93
C SER A 19 14.56 11.45 -8.77
N GLN A 20 13.87 10.97 -9.82
CA GLN A 20 12.46 10.55 -9.73
C GLN A 20 12.28 9.34 -8.82
N THR A 21 13.29 8.48 -8.74
CA THR A 21 13.32 7.32 -7.83
C THR A 21 13.40 7.76 -6.37
N PHE A 22 14.15 8.84 -6.10
CA PHE A 22 14.29 9.39 -4.76
C PHE A 22 12.95 9.90 -4.19
N ASN A 23 12.16 10.64 -4.98
CA ASN A 23 10.88 11.18 -4.51
C ASN A 23 9.86 10.07 -4.19
N LYS A 24 9.80 9.00 -5.00
CA LYS A 24 8.89 7.88 -4.76
C LYS A 24 9.19 7.18 -3.44
N TYR A 25 10.48 6.89 -3.20
CA TYR A 25 10.89 6.23 -1.97
C TYR A 25 10.71 7.15 -0.77
N ARG A 26 11.01 8.45 -0.89
CA ARG A 26 10.73 9.42 0.18
C ARG A 26 9.25 9.44 0.56
N TYR A 27 8.36 9.46 -0.43
CA TYR A 27 6.91 9.41 -0.16
C TYR A 27 6.50 8.10 0.51
N GLN A 28 7.03 6.97 0.05
CA GLN A 28 6.79 5.66 0.68
C GLN A 28 7.23 5.67 2.16
N TYR A 29 8.41 6.21 2.48
CA TYR A 29 8.89 6.34 3.86
C TYR A 29 7.98 7.22 4.70
N HIS A 30 7.59 8.39 4.18
CA HIS A 30 6.68 9.30 4.88
C HIS A 30 5.32 8.66 5.13
N TRP A 31 4.76 8.00 4.13
CA TRP A 31 3.50 7.27 4.27
C TRP A 31 3.61 6.16 5.32
N ALA A 32 4.67 5.35 5.27
CA ALA A 32 4.87 4.25 6.21
C ALA A 32 5.08 4.74 7.65
N LEU A 33 5.81 5.85 7.84
CA LEU A 33 6.00 6.47 9.14
C LEU A 33 4.67 6.97 9.72
N LEU A 34 3.87 7.69 8.93
CA LEU A 34 2.56 8.16 9.36
C LEU A 34 1.61 7.01 9.67
N HIS A 35 1.63 5.95 8.85
CA HIS A 35 0.87 4.74 9.09
C HIS A 35 1.27 4.08 10.42
N ALA A 36 2.58 3.97 10.72
CA ALA A 36 3.06 3.47 12.01
C ALA A 36 2.62 4.36 13.18
N LEU A 37 2.71 5.69 13.03
CA LEU A 37 2.28 6.64 14.07
C LEU A 37 0.78 6.56 14.35
N GLU A 38 -0.05 6.40 13.31
CA GLU A 38 -1.49 6.19 13.47
C GLU A 38 -1.75 4.94 14.33
N LYS A 39 -1.11 3.82 14.00
CA LYS A 39 -1.23 2.56 14.75
C LYS A 39 -0.73 2.69 16.19
N TYR A 40 0.39 3.39 16.39
CA TYR A 40 0.90 3.72 17.72
C TYR A 40 -0.12 4.55 18.52
N SER A 41 -0.73 5.56 17.89
CA SER A 41 -1.74 6.42 18.53
C SER A 41 -3.01 5.65 18.94
N LEU A 42 -3.26 4.51 18.30
CA LEU A 42 -4.34 3.56 18.61
C LEU A 42 -3.91 2.50 19.65
N ASN A 43 -2.71 2.61 20.21
CA ASN A 43 -2.13 1.66 21.16
C ASN A 43 -2.06 0.22 20.62
N LEU A 44 -1.80 0.09 19.31
CA LEU A 44 -1.62 -1.23 18.68
C LEU A 44 -0.20 -1.74 18.86
N ASP A 45 -0.10 -3.03 19.11
CA ASP A 45 1.15 -3.80 19.16
C ASP A 45 1.62 -4.12 17.73
N HIS A 46 2.13 -3.10 17.04
CA HIS A 46 2.25 -3.11 15.58
C HIS A 46 3.70 -3.10 15.10
N ALA A 47 3.89 -3.49 13.84
CA ALA A 47 5.13 -3.31 13.10
C ALA A 47 4.82 -2.87 11.67
N VAL A 48 5.71 -2.05 11.10
CA VAL A 48 5.66 -1.62 9.69
C VAL A 48 7.03 -1.89 9.07
N PHE A 49 7.04 -2.65 7.98
CA PHE A 49 8.22 -2.99 7.19
C PHE A 49 8.15 -2.20 5.89
N VAL A 50 9.16 -1.37 5.64
CA VAL A 50 9.30 -0.64 4.38
C VAL A 50 10.20 -1.46 3.47
N GLU A 51 9.58 -2.08 2.47
CA GLU A 51 10.26 -2.93 1.51
C GLU A 51 10.76 -2.13 0.30
N LEU A 52 11.47 -2.82 -0.58
CA LEU A 52 11.88 -2.26 -1.86
C LEU A 52 10.67 -2.04 -2.79
N HIS A 53 10.89 -1.26 -3.84
CA HIS A 53 9.94 -1.12 -4.96
C HIS A 53 8.53 -0.62 -4.58
N GLU A 54 8.47 0.32 -3.65
CA GLU A 54 7.22 0.93 -3.20
C GLU A 54 6.28 -0.03 -2.45
N ASP A 55 6.82 -1.09 -1.85
CA ASP A 55 6.05 -2.05 -1.05
C ASP A 55 6.18 -1.76 0.45
N VAL A 56 5.09 -1.91 1.20
CA VAL A 56 5.06 -1.77 2.66
C VAL A 56 4.21 -2.89 3.23
N ILE A 57 4.69 -3.52 4.31
CA ILE A 57 3.95 -4.57 5.03
C ILE A 57 3.66 -4.06 6.43
N SER A 58 2.42 -4.22 6.88
CA SER A 58 2.00 -3.84 8.23
C SER A 58 1.42 -5.03 8.99
N VAL A 59 1.70 -5.06 10.28
CA VAL A 59 1.14 -6.01 11.25
C VAL A 59 0.53 -5.19 12.38
N ASP A 60 -0.73 -5.45 12.71
CA ASP A 60 -1.45 -4.71 13.77
C ASP A 60 -1.38 -5.39 15.15
N SER A 61 -0.86 -6.62 15.22
CA SER A 61 -0.64 -7.36 16.46
C SER A 61 0.52 -8.35 16.31
N ILE A 62 1.72 -7.96 16.75
CA ILE A 62 2.91 -8.84 16.71
C ILE A 62 2.82 -9.97 17.74
N SER A 63 2.00 -9.79 18.78
CA SER A 63 1.69 -10.80 19.80
C SER A 63 0.71 -11.89 19.33
N LYS A 64 -0.14 -11.64 18.32
CA LYS A 64 -1.10 -12.64 17.80
C LYS A 64 -0.39 -13.75 17.02
N LYS A 65 -0.89 -15.00 17.12
CA LYS A 65 -0.43 -16.15 16.32
C LYS A 65 -1.64 -16.89 15.69
N PRO A 66 -1.63 -17.18 14.38
CA PRO A 66 -0.65 -16.73 13.40
C PRO A 66 -0.64 -15.20 13.24
N LEU A 67 0.48 -14.64 12.80
CA LEU A 67 0.54 -13.23 12.42
C LEU A 67 -0.31 -13.01 11.19
N GLU A 68 -0.94 -11.83 11.08
CA GLU A 68 -1.70 -11.42 9.91
C GLU A 68 -1.09 -10.13 9.36
N PHE A 69 -0.92 -10.08 8.04
CA PHE A 69 -0.23 -9.01 7.35
C PHE A 69 -1.19 -8.24 6.44
N ASP A 70 -1.04 -6.91 6.43
CA ASP A 70 -1.58 -6.04 5.41
C ASP A 70 -0.45 -5.64 4.46
N TYR A 71 -0.62 -5.93 3.17
CA TYR A 71 0.35 -5.55 2.15
C TYR A 71 -0.13 -4.29 1.44
N PHE A 72 0.78 -3.34 1.25
CA PHE A 72 0.53 -2.05 0.61
C PHE A 72 1.54 -1.84 -0.52
N GLN A 73 1.03 -1.59 -1.71
CA GLN A 73 1.82 -1.04 -2.81
C GLN A 73 1.54 0.47 -2.86
N ILE A 74 2.56 1.27 -2.62
CA ILE A 74 2.50 2.73 -2.66
C ILE A 74 2.76 3.19 -4.10
N LYS A 75 1.98 4.15 -4.60
CA LYS A 75 2.23 4.82 -5.87
C LYS A 75 2.26 6.33 -5.66
N CYS A 76 3.48 6.84 -5.70
CA CYS A 76 3.80 8.26 -5.77
C CYS A 76 3.99 8.68 -7.24
N LEU A 77 3.04 8.28 -8.09
CA LEU A 77 3.10 8.48 -9.54
C LEU A 77 1.93 9.31 -10.01
N THR A 78 2.25 10.27 -10.88
CA THR A 78 1.35 11.08 -11.71
C THR A 78 0.54 12.13 -10.95
N GLU A 79 0.58 13.37 -11.42
CA GLU A 79 -0.28 14.49 -10.99
C GLU A 79 -1.79 14.26 -11.22
N LYS A 80 -2.24 13.01 -11.37
CA LYS A 80 -3.60 12.63 -11.76
C LYS A 80 -4.01 11.36 -11.04
N LYS A 81 -5.30 11.30 -10.69
CA LYS A 81 -5.97 10.10 -10.20
C LYS A 81 -5.72 8.87 -11.09
N LEU A 82 -5.57 7.70 -10.46
CA LEU A 82 -5.51 6.42 -11.16
C LEU A 82 -6.92 5.92 -11.48
N SER A 83 -7.19 5.64 -12.76
CA SER A 83 -8.43 4.98 -13.19
C SER A 83 -8.25 3.47 -13.25
N ILE A 84 -9.36 2.73 -13.29
CA ILE A 84 -9.34 1.26 -13.39
C ILE A 84 -8.50 0.76 -14.58
N HIS A 85 -8.55 1.49 -15.71
CA HIS A 85 -7.79 1.14 -16.91
C HIS A 85 -6.27 1.32 -16.70
N LYS A 86 -5.84 2.38 -16.01
CA LYS A 86 -4.41 2.54 -15.67
C LYS A 86 -3.93 1.47 -14.68
N ILE A 87 -4.84 1.00 -13.83
CA ILE A 87 -4.54 0.02 -12.78
C ILE A 87 -4.42 -1.38 -13.37
N ALA A 88 -5.36 -1.78 -14.24
CA ALA A 88 -5.58 -3.17 -14.59
C ALA A 88 -5.64 -3.46 -16.11
N VAL A 89 -5.49 -2.46 -16.99
CA VAL A 89 -5.49 -2.68 -18.45
C VAL A 89 -4.13 -2.36 -19.04
N ALA A 90 -3.53 -3.34 -19.70
CA ALA A 90 -2.23 -3.19 -20.36
C ALA A 90 -2.35 -2.36 -21.64
N LYS A 91 -1.39 -1.46 -21.90
CA LYS A 91 -1.37 -0.66 -23.14
C LYS A 91 -0.86 -1.43 -24.35
N THR A 92 0.17 -2.28 -24.19
CA THR A 92 0.74 -3.18 -25.22
C THR A 92 1.66 -4.21 -24.55
N ASN A 93 1.27 -5.50 -24.48
CA ASN A 93 2.05 -6.63 -23.90
C ASN A 93 2.81 -6.32 -22.59
N GLY A 94 2.32 -5.36 -21.81
CA GLY A 94 3.00 -4.84 -20.63
C GLY A 94 2.27 -5.22 -19.36
N GLU A 95 3.01 -5.33 -18.27
CA GLU A 95 2.42 -5.61 -16.96
C GLU A 95 1.61 -4.40 -16.46
N THR A 96 0.45 -4.68 -15.88
CA THR A 96 -0.43 -3.68 -15.25
C THR A 96 0.03 -3.44 -13.80
N ILE A 97 -0.37 -2.31 -13.20
CA ILE A 97 -0.05 -2.03 -11.79
C ILE A 97 -0.60 -3.15 -10.91
N PHE A 98 -1.85 -3.53 -11.14
CA PHE A 98 -2.52 -4.58 -10.39
C PHE A 98 -1.92 -5.96 -10.66
N GLY A 99 -1.55 -6.25 -11.91
CA GLY A 99 -0.87 -7.48 -12.26
C GLY A 99 0.48 -7.64 -11.55
N LYS A 100 1.25 -6.56 -11.40
CA LYS A 100 2.50 -6.57 -10.62
C LYS A 100 2.26 -6.86 -9.14
N ILE A 101 1.28 -6.19 -8.53
CA ILE A 101 0.90 -6.42 -7.12
C ILE A 101 0.51 -7.89 -6.90
N LEU A 102 -0.32 -8.44 -7.79
CA LEU A 102 -0.75 -9.83 -7.71
C LEU A 102 0.40 -10.81 -7.95
N SER A 103 1.34 -10.49 -8.86
CA SER A 103 2.55 -11.30 -9.07
C SER A 103 3.47 -11.28 -7.85
N ASN A 104 3.68 -10.10 -7.23
CA ASN A 104 4.45 -9.97 -6.00
C ASN A 104 3.78 -10.75 -4.86
N TYR A 105 2.47 -10.60 -4.69
CA TYR A 105 1.67 -11.36 -3.73
C TYR A 105 1.80 -12.88 -3.97
N LYS A 106 1.70 -13.34 -5.22
CA LYS A 106 1.81 -14.77 -5.59
C LYS A 106 3.13 -15.37 -5.09
N ASN A 107 4.22 -14.62 -5.25
CA ASN A 107 5.59 -15.05 -4.97
C ASN A 107 6.07 -14.68 -3.56
N ASN A 108 5.23 -14.03 -2.74
CA ASN A 108 5.59 -13.61 -1.40
C ASN A 108 5.49 -14.77 -0.41
N SER A 109 6.57 -15.03 0.34
CA SER A 109 6.62 -16.08 1.36
C SER A 109 5.61 -15.90 2.49
N LEU A 110 5.16 -14.66 2.74
CA LEU A 110 4.15 -14.30 3.73
C LEU A 110 2.71 -14.47 3.23
N ARG A 111 2.50 -14.77 1.94
CA ARG A 111 1.17 -14.91 1.29
C ARG A 111 0.13 -15.65 2.14
N PRO A 112 0.43 -16.80 2.80
CA PRO A 112 -0.56 -17.52 3.59
C PRO A 112 -1.21 -16.70 4.71
N ASN A 113 -0.53 -15.64 5.16
CA ASN A 113 -0.92 -14.80 6.28
C ASN A 113 -1.27 -13.36 5.85
N ILE A 114 -1.22 -13.04 4.55
CA ILE A 114 -1.63 -11.71 4.04
C ILE A 114 -3.16 -11.67 3.98
N LYS A 115 -3.78 -10.87 4.85
CA LYS A 115 -5.24 -10.72 4.91
C LYS A 115 -5.78 -9.70 3.92
N SER A 116 -4.97 -8.71 3.54
CA SER A 116 -5.39 -7.68 2.58
C SER A 116 -4.26 -7.21 1.66
N LEU A 117 -4.66 -6.87 0.42
CA LEU A 117 -3.85 -6.17 -0.56
C LEU A 117 -4.39 -4.75 -0.76
N ASN A 118 -3.52 -3.77 -0.65
CA ASN A 118 -3.90 -2.36 -0.72
C ASN A 118 -3.05 -1.64 -1.75
N LEU A 119 -3.69 -0.97 -2.70
CA LEU A 119 -3.02 -0.03 -3.58
C LEU A 119 -3.23 1.38 -3.03
N VAL A 120 -2.14 2.02 -2.62
CA VAL A 120 -2.15 3.39 -2.13
C VAL A 120 -1.75 4.32 -3.26
N SER A 121 -2.53 5.37 -3.53
CA SER A 121 -2.16 6.38 -4.52
C SER A 121 -2.27 7.77 -3.93
N GLN A 122 -1.15 8.50 -3.96
CA GLN A 122 -1.05 9.88 -3.44
C GLN A 122 -2.14 10.81 -3.98
N PHE A 123 -2.43 10.73 -5.28
CA PHE A 123 -3.45 11.56 -5.94
C PHE A 123 -4.85 10.92 -5.95
N GLY A 124 -4.96 9.73 -5.36
CA GLY A 124 -6.19 8.96 -5.26
C GLY A 124 -6.65 8.33 -6.58
N PHE A 125 -7.94 8.04 -6.62
CA PHE A 125 -8.52 7.17 -7.63
C PHE A 125 -9.71 7.81 -8.35
N SER A 126 -9.87 7.43 -9.62
CA SER A 126 -11.04 7.72 -10.45
C SER A 126 -11.72 6.40 -10.78
N LEU A 127 -12.37 5.83 -9.77
CA LEU A 127 -13.09 4.55 -9.84
C LEU A 127 -14.60 4.82 -9.79
N ASN A 128 -15.35 3.98 -10.47
CA ASN A 128 -16.80 4.06 -10.51
C ASN A 128 -17.39 3.19 -9.41
N LEU A 129 -18.08 3.82 -8.46
CA LEU A 129 -18.67 3.16 -7.31
C LEU A 129 -20.13 2.78 -7.56
N VAL A 130 -20.61 1.75 -6.88
CA VAL A 130 -22.04 1.37 -6.84
C VAL A 130 -22.90 2.54 -6.37
N ASP A 131 -22.43 3.27 -5.34
CA ASP A 131 -23.02 4.54 -4.93
C ASP A 131 -22.11 5.71 -5.37
N PRO A 132 -22.46 6.45 -6.43
CA PRO A 132 -21.63 7.53 -6.95
C PRO A 132 -21.56 8.76 -6.04
N LYS A 133 -22.43 8.87 -5.01
CA LYS A 133 -22.39 9.97 -4.04
C LYS A 133 -21.41 9.71 -2.91
N LYS A 134 -20.99 8.46 -2.72
CA LYS A 134 -20.09 8.04 -1.65
C LYS A 134 -18.68 8.56 -1.94
N LYS A 135 -18.10 9.29 -0.98
CA LYS A 135 -16.68 9.66 -0.99
C LYS A 135 -15.97 8.82 0.05
N LEU A 136 -15.07 7.96 -0.41
CA LEU A 136 -14.32 7.04 0.43
C LEU A 136 -12.83 7.24 0.23
N ASP A 137 -12.10 7.38 1.33
CA ASP A 137 -10.64 7.37 1.30
C ASP A 137 -10.11 5.94 1.13
N LYS A 138 -10.88 4.92 1.53
CA LYS A 138 -10.63 3.50 1.29
C LYS A 138 -11.80 2.88 0.51
N ILE A 139 -11.57 2.58 -0.77
CA ILE A 139 -12.52 1.93 -1.67
C ILE A 139 -12.20 0.44 -1.70
N LYS A 140 -13.13 -0.43 -1.32
CA LYS A 140 -12.96 -1.89 -1.48
C LYS A 140 -13.40 -2.32 -2.87
N ILE A 141 -12.96 -3.51 -3.32
CA ILE A 141 -13.39 -4.08 -4.60
C ILE A 141 -14.92 -4.21 -4.72
N ASN A 142 -15.62 -4.44 -3.61
CA ASN A 142 -17.07 -4.55 -3.57
C ASN A 142 -17.81 -3.20 -3.58
N ASP A 143 -17.11 -2.08 -3.40
CA ASP A 143 -17.70 -0.75 -3.59
C ASP A 143 -17.76 -0.37 -5.09
N LEU A 144 -17.08 -1.10 -5.97
CA LEU A 144 -17.01 -0.83 -7.41
C LEU A 144 -18.24 -1.33 -8.16
N ILE A 145 -18.58 -0.66 -9.27
CA ILE A 145 -19.56 -1.19 -10.22
C ILE A 145 -19.10 -2.51 -10.85
N ALA A 146 -20.06 -3.31 -11.32
CA ALA A 146 -19.80 -4.64 -11.85
C ALA A 146 -18.75 -4.67 -12.99
N SER A 147 -18.78 -3.70 -13.90
CA SER A 147 -17.84 -3.64 -15.02
C SER A 147 -16.40 -3.36 -14.60
N GLU A 148 -16.16 -2.56 -13.56
CA GLU A 148 -14.80 -2.34 -13.04
C GLU A 148 -14.30 -3.54 -12.24
N LYS A 149 -15.20 -4.20 -11.51
CA LYS A 149 -14.89 -5.44 -10.79
C LYS A 149 -14.46 -6.55 -11.75
N GLU A 150 -15.17 -6.71 -12.87
CA GLU A 150 -14.86 -7.72 -13.89
C GLU A 150 -13.45 -7.55 -14.47
N ILE A 151 -12.99 -6.31 -14.68
CA ILE A 151 -11.62 -6.02 -15.15
C ILE A 151 -10.58 -6.57 -14.15
N LEU A 152 -10.78 -6.35 -12.85
CA LEU A 152 -9.87 -6.85 -11.81
C LEU A 152 -9.93 -8.37 -11.68
N GLU A 153 -11.12 -8.96 -11.75
CA GLU A 153 -11.30 -10.41 -11.71
C GLU A 153 -10.60 -11.11 -12.88
N ASN A 154 -10.62 -10.52 -14.08
CA ASN A 154 -9.90 -11.05 -15.23
C ASN A 154 -8.38 -11.02 -15.00
N CYS A 155 -7.83 -9.93 -14.45
CA CYS A 155 -6.41 -9.89 -14.05
C CYS A 155 -6.04 -10.96 -13.01
N ILE A 156 -6.93 -11.24 -12.05
CA ILE A 156 -6.72 -12.29 -11.04
C ILE A 156 -6.69 -13.67 -11.69
N LYS A 157 -7.61 -13.93 -12.62
CA LYS A 157 -7.68 -15.20 -13.38
C LYS A 157 -6.43 -15.42 -14.24
N ASP A 158 -5.96 -14.38 -14.94
CA ASP A 158 -4.80 -14.47 -15.84
C ASP A 158 -3.52 -14.90 -15.12
N LEU A 159 -3.38 -14.59 -13.83
CA LEU A 159 -2.22 -14.96 -13.02
C LEU A 159 -2.29 -16.35 -12.39
N ASN A 160 -3.39 -17.09 -12.60
CA ASN A 160 -3.62 -18.42 -12.01
C ASN A 160 -3.28 -18.45 -10.51
N LEU A 161 -3.93 -17.58 -9.74
CA LEU A 161 -3.77 -17.55 -8.29
C LEU A 161 -4.62 -18.67 -7.67
N ASP A 162 -3.99 -19.58 -6.93
CA ASP A 162 -4.70 -20.69 -6.25
C ASP A 162 -5.71 -20.18 -5.21
N SER A 163 -5.49 -18.96 -4.71
CA SER A 163 -6.38 -18.25 -3.80
C SER A 163 -6.32 -16.75 -4.07
N SER A 164 -7.49 -16.14 -4.26
CA SER A 164 -7.61 -14.69 -4.33
C SER A 164 -7.36 -14.09 -2.94
N PRO A 165 -6.69 -12.93 -2.82
CA PRO A 165 -6.61 -12.21 -1.56
C PRO A 165 -8.02 -11.87 -1.06
N SER A 166 -8.27 -12.07 0.22
CA SER A 166 -9.61 -11.92 0.83
C SER A 166 -10.13 -10.48 0.78
N ASP A 167 -9.24 -9.49 0.91
CA ASP A 167 -9.60 -8.07 0.87
C ASP A 167 -8.66 -7.32 -0.07
N ILE A 168 -9.22 -6.64 -1.07
CA ILE A 168 -8.50 -5.75 -1.98
C ILE A 168 -9.07 -4.34 -1.85
N SER A 169 -8.21 -3.36 -1.62
CA SER A 169 -8.60 -1.96 -1.42
C SER A 169 -7.74 -0.96 -2.17
N PHE A 170 -8.33 0.19 -2.49
CA PHE A 170 -7.69 1.36 -3.09
C PHE A 170 -7.76 2.51 -2.08
N ILE A 171 -6.60 3.01 -1.65
CA ILE A 171 -6.47 3.97 -0.54
C ILE A 171 -5.91 5.30 -1.02
N THR A 172 -6.68 6.37 -0.83
CA THR A 172 -6.21 7.75 -1.00
C THR A 172 -5.75 8.26 0.36
N PRO A 173 -4.44 8.46 0.58
CA PRO A 173 -3.94 8.93 1.86
C PRO A 173 -4.19 10.44 2.04
N ALA A 174 -4.24 10.88 3.29
CA ALA A 174 -4.29 12.30 3.61
C ALA A 174 -3.00 13.04 3.20
N LEU A 175 -1.85 12.34 3.22
CA LEU A 175 -0.52 12.86 2.88
C LEU A 175 -0.47 13.33 1.40
N GLN A 176 -0.41 14.64 1.19
CA GLN A 176 -0.34 15.28 -0.13
C GLN A 176 1.10 15.58 -0.57
N GLU A 177 1.33 15.86 -1.86
CA GLU A 177 2.68 16.10 -2.39
C GLU A 177 3.36 17.36 -1.85
N ASN A 178 2.62 18.47 -1.76
CA ASN A 178 3.16 19.74 -1.30
C ASN A 178 3.27 19.73 0.23
N ASN A 179 4.45 20.10 0.74
CA ASN A 179 4.74 20.21 2.17
C ASN A 179 4.64 18.87 2.95
N GLN A 180 4.98 17.74 2.32
CA GLN A 180 5.02 16.42 2.99
C GLN A 180 5.75 16.46 4.33
N ASP A 181 6.93 17.11 4.37
CA ASP A 181 7.72 17.20 5.60
C ASP A 181 6.97 17.95 6.69
N SER A 182 6.31 19.06 6.37
CA SER A 182 5.50 19.82 7.33
C SER A 182 4.29 19.02 7.81
N GLN A 183 3.65 18.26 6.92
CA GLN A 183 2.55 17.37 7.29
C GLN A 183 3.03 16.26 8.24
N VAL A 184 4.17 15.64 7.94
CA VAL A 184 4.77 14.60 8.80
C VAL A 184 5.13 15.16 10.17
N ILE A 185 5.81 16.31 10.21
CA ILE A 185 6.17 16.99 11.47
C ILE A 185 4.91 17.35 12.27
N GLY A 186 3.89 17.88 11.60
CA GLY A 186 2.61 18.23 12.21
C GLY A 186 1.90 17.02 12.83
N GLU A 187 1.89 15.88 12.13
CA GLU A 187 1.25 14.65 12.60
C GLU A 187 2.01 14.02 13.77
N ILE A 188 3.35 14.06 13.74
CA ILE A 188 4.19 13.66 14.88
C ILE A 188 3.86 14.52 16.10
N SER A 189 3.88 15.84 15.94
CA SER A 189 3.57 16.78 17.03
C SER A 189 2.16 16.55 17.59
N THR A 190 1.17 16.38 16.71
CA THR A 190 -0.22 16.09 17.09
C THR A 190 -0.33 14.77 17.86
N THR A 191 0.35 13.72 17.38
CA THR A 191 0.36 12.40 18.02
C THR A 191 1.02 12.44 19.41
N ILE A 192 2.16 13.12 19.55
CA ILE A 192 2.85 13.27 20.84
C ILE A 192 1.98 14.04 21.83
N ASN A 193 1.40 15.17 21.42
CA ASN A 193 0.54 15.98 22.28
C ASN A 193 -0.73 15.22 22.70
N LYS A 194 -1.29 14.41 21.81
CA LYS A 194 -2.45 13.55 22.12
C LYS A 194 -2.10 12.49 23.18
N LEU A 195 -0.95 11.86 23.07
CA LEU A 195 -0.53 10.78 23.97
C LEU A 195 0.06 11.29 25.30
N TYR A 196 0.66 12.48 25.29
CA TYR A 196 1.37 13.06 26.42
C TYR A 196 0.98 14.54 26.63
N PRO A 197 -0.29 14.86 26.91
CA PRO A 197 -0.83 16.23 26.88
C PRO A 197 -0.21 17.20 27.89
N ASN A 198 0.52 16.70 28.88
CA ASN A 198 1.12 17.49 29.96
C ASN A 198 2.66 17.39 30.01
N LYS A 199 3.30 16.87 28.96
CA LYS A 199 4.76 16.82 28.86
C LYS A 199 5.27 17.89 27.90
N ASN A 200 6.22 18.69 28.38
CA ASN A 200 6.97 19.62 27.53
C ASN A 200 8.19 18.87 26.97
N PHE A 201 8.32 18.86 25.64
CA PHE A 201 9.44 18.26 24.90
C PHE A 201 10.26 19.35 24.23
#